data_AF-A0AB39BME8-F1
#
_entry.id   AF-A0AB39BME8-F1
#
_cell.length_a   1.000
_cell.length_b   1.000
_cell.length_c   1.000
_cell.angle_alpha   90.00
_cell.angle_beta   90.00
_cell.angle_gamma   90.00
#
_symmetry.space_group_name_H-M   'P 1'
#
loop_
_entity.id
_entity.type
_entity.pdbx_description
1 polymer ?
#
loop_
_entity_poly.entity_id
_entity_poly.type
_entity_poly.pdbx_seq_one_letter_code
_entity_poly.pdbx_strand_id
1 'polypeptide(L)'
;MDGVSVTAEDFRADAVKCAGIVGLFSEMLLDEDVDAFTRRRLQPHVQLLVGLFWTAGEILVDELFEDLTAINTGEFDPGETMALHGLPEQFQDRYDGRFVHQFLVATVVVTTRVATSWEYPATIAEALAVKLLLDKVEVLIDTYELEVDEGWRDDVEGILFEDDDHELLYWDPVEVAEHARLLEGSVNLDYGSWFVPFRTPPRTAPFAVTDPPGQ
;
A
#
# COMPACT_ATOMS: atom_id res chain seq x y z
N MET A 1 4.86 -26.61 32.24
CA MET A 1 5.82 -25.60 31.72
C MET A 1 6.10 -26.09 30.33
N ASP A 2 5.16 -25.78 29.44
CA ASP A 2 5.04 -26.46 28.14
C ASP A 2 5.96 -25.71 27.18
N GLY A 3 7.06 -26.38 26.85
CA GLY A 3 8.00 -25.88 25.85
C GLY A 3 7.33 -25.98 24.49
N VAL A 4 6.86 -24.84 23.99
CA VAL A 4 6.49 -24.69 22.58
C VAL A 4 7.76 -24.96 21.76
N SER A 5 7.80 -26.09 21.08
CA SER A 5 8.88 -26.42 20.16
C SER A 5 8.73 -25.53 18.92
N VAL A 6 9.50 -24.45 18.88
CA VAL A 6 9.63 -23.61 17.69
C VAL A 6 10.29 -24.45 16.59
N THR A 7 9.59 -24.61 15.47
CA THR A 7 10.02 -25.42 14.33
C THR A 7 10.87 -24.60 13.36
N ALA A 8 11.58 -25.26 12.44
CA ALA A 8 12.34 -24.56 11.40
C ALA A 8 11.43 -23.74 10.46
N GLU A 9 10.17 -24.15 10.30
CA GLU A 9 9.14 -23.40 9.57
C GLU A 9 8.77 -22.09 10.28
N ASP A 10 8.69 -22.10 11.62
CA ASP A 10 8.43 -20.89 12.42
C ASP A 10 9.57 -19.86 12.26
N PHE A 11 10.83 -20.33 12.28
CA PHE A 11 11.99 -19.46 12.03
C PHE A 11 12.03 -18.90 10.60
N ARG A 12 11.59 -19.68 9.61
CA ARG A 12 11.53 -19.26 8.20
C ARG A 12 10.44 -18.19 8.00
N ALA A 13 9.25 -18.41 8.55
CA ALA A 13 8.16 -17.43 8.52
C ALA A 13 8.54 -16.12 9.23
N ASP A 14 9.27 -16.17 10.34
CA ASP A 14 9.77 -14.98 11.03
C ASP A 14 10.92 -14.28 10.28
N ALA A 15 11.75 -15.01 9.53
CA ALA A 15 12.82 -14.44 8.71
C ALA A 15 12.29 -13.73 7.46
N VAL A 16 11.25 -14.26 6.81
CA VAL A 16 10.55 -13.60 5.70
C VAL A 16 9.90 -12.31 6.18
N LYS A 17 9.22 -12.34 7.34
CA LYS A 17 8.67 -11.13 7.96
C LYS A 17 9.76 -10.09 8.18
N CYS A 18 10.91 -10.44 8.75
CA CYS A 18 12.00 -9.48 8.99
C CYS A 18 12.70 -8.91 7.75
N ALA A 19 12.37 -9.38 6.53
CA ALA A 19 13.02 -8.98 5.28
C ALA A 19 12.18 -8.03 4.41
N GLY A 20 10.99 -7.62 4.87
CA GLY A 20 10.15 -6.65 4.17
C GLY A 20 9.74 -7.14 2.78
N ILE A 21 9.68 -6.21 1.81
CA ILE A 21 9.30 -6.53 0.44
C ILE A 21 10.35 -7.39 -0.29
N VAL A 22 11.62 -7.33 0.15
CA VAL A 22 12.68 -8.23 -0.36
C VAL A 22 12.37 -9.67 -0.02
N GLY A 23 11.95 -9.92 1.24
CA GLY A 23 11.55 -11.24 1.70
C GLY A 23 10.35 -11.77 0.93
N LEU A 24 9.30 -10.95 0.80
CA LEU A 24 8.09 -11.30 0.07
C LEU A 24 8.35 -11.63 -1.39
N PHE A 25 9.01 -10.73 -2.13
CA PHE A 25 9.30 -10.95 -3.53
C PHE A 25 10.24 -12.13 -3.74
N SER A 26 11.18 -12.36 -2.81
CA SER A 26 12.04 -13.54 -2.88
C SER A 26 11.28 -14.84 -2.64
N GLU A 27 10.36 -14.90 -1.67
CA GLU A 27 9.57 -16.11 -1.40
C GLU A 27 8.66 -16.47 -2.58
N MET A 28 8.00 -15.48 -3.18
CA MET A 28 7.06 -15.72 -4.27
C MET A 28 7.77 -15.98 -5.60
N LEU A 29 8.76 -15.15 -5.97
CA LEU A 29 9.41 -15.26 -7.29
C LEU A 29 10.53 -16.30 -7.31
N LEU A 30 11.03 -16.73 -6.15
CA LEU A 30 12.14 -17.69 -6.04
C LEU A 30 11.76 -18.92 -5.20
N ASP A 31 10.52 -19.41 -5.37
CA ASP A 31 10.00 -20.65 -4.78
C ASP A 31 11.06 -21.77 -4.77
N GLU A 32 11.09 -22.58 -3.72
CA GLU A 32 12.08 -23.65 -3.50
C GLU A 32 12.14 -24.62 -4.68
N ASP A 33 11.00 -24.83 -5.35
CA ASP A 33 10.86 -25.70 -6.53
C ASP A 33 11.43 -25.07 -7.82
N VAL A 34 11.80 -23.79 -7.80
CA VAL A 34 12.46 -23.11 -8.92
C VAL A 34 13.89 -23.59 -9.05
N ASP A 35 14.24 -24.07 -10.24
CA ASP A 35 15.59 -24.54 -10.53
C ASP A 35 16.64 -23.40 -10.41
N ALA A 36 17.90 -23.78 -10.17
CA ALA A 36 18.97 -22.81 -9.92
C ALA A 36 19.22 -21.83 -11.09
N PHE A 37 18.93 -22.24 -12.33
CA PHE A 37 19.07 -21.37 -13.50
C PHE A 37 17.96 -20.33 -13.54
N THR A 38 16.71 -20.74 -13.33
CA THR A 38 15.56 -19.81 -13.27
C THR A 38 15.69 -18.85 -12.09
N ARG A 39 16.10 -19.33 -10.91
CA ARG A 39 16.37 -18.47 -9.73
C ARG A 39 17.41 -17.39 -10.03
N ARG A 40 18.51 -17.75 -10.68
CA ARG A 40 19.57 -16.79 -11.07
C ARG A 40 19.08 -15.77 -12.09
N ARG A 41 18.14 -16.14 -12.96
CA ARG A 41 17.51 -15.25 -13.93
C ARG A 41 16.56 -14.24 -13.28
N LEU A 42 15.78 -14.67 -12.27
CA LEU A 42 14.76 -13.83 -11.63
C LEU A 42 15.31 -12.89 -10.55
N GLN A 43 16.44 -13.23 -9.93
CA GLN A 43 17.02 -12.44 -8.85
C GLN A 43 17.28 -10.95 -9.19
N PRO A 44 17.79 -10.57 -10.39
CA PRO A 44 17.90 -9.17 -10.77
C PRO A 44 16.55 -8.44 -10.88
N HIS A 45 15.49 -9.10 -11.33
CA HIS A 45 14.15 -8.51 -11.43
C HIS A 45 13.58 -8.20 -10.04
N VAL A 46 13.77 -9.12 -9.07
CA VAL A 46 13.42 -8.89 -7.67
C VAL A 46 14.14 -7.67 -7.11
N GLN A 47 15.46 -7.56 -7.35
CA GLN A 47 16.25 -6.42 -6.87
C GLN A 47 15.82 -5.10 -7.52
N LEU A 48 15.45 -5.14 -8.80
CA LEU A 48 14.94 -3.98 -9.52
C LEU A 48 13.61 -3.50 -8.93
N LEU A 49 12.64 -4.41 -8.74
CA LEU A 49 11.36 -4.10 -8.12
C LEU A 49 11.55 -3.54 -6.70
N VAL A 50 12.38 -4.15 -5.87
CA VAL A 50 12.71 -3.62 -4.54
C VAL A 50 13.26 -2.19 -4.63
N GLY A 51 14.19 -1.94 -5.55
CA GLY A 51 14.75 -0.62 -5.78
C GLY A 51 13.68 0.41 -6.19
N LEU A 52 12.78 0.02 -7.09
CA LEU A 52 11.66 0.85 -7.53
C LEU A 52 10.72 1.20 -6.38
N PHE A 53 10.34 0.22 -5.55
CA PHE A 53 9.50 0.45 -4.37
C PHE A 53 10.14 1.41 -3.37
N TRP A 54 11.46 1.31 -3.18
CA TRP A 54 12.18 2.23 -2.31
C TRP A 54 12.13 3.66 -2.86
N THR A 55 12.47 3.84 -4.14
CA THR A 55 12.44 5.14 -4.81
C THR A 55 11.04 5.73 -4.87
N ALA A 56 10.03 4.92 -5.17
CA ALA A 56 8.62 5.32 -5.17
C ALA A 56 8.16 5.81 -3.79
N GLY A 57 8.62 5.15 -2.72
CA GLY A 57 8.29 5.56 -1.34
C GLY A 57 8.89 6.90 -0.95
N GLU A 58 10.12 7.18 -1.38
CA GLU A 58 10.77 8.49 -1.20
C GLU A 58 9.99 9.59 -1.93
N ILE A 59 9.69 9.37 -3.22
CA ILE A 59 8.94 10.32 -4.05
C ILE A 59 7.56 10.60 -3.45
N LEU A 60 6.80 9.56 -3.09
CA LEU A 60 5.45 9.71 -2.56
C LEU A 60 5.42 10.51 -1.25
N VAL A 61 6.40 10.28 -0.36
CA VAL A 61 6.50 11.01 0.91
C VAL A 61 6.84 12.48 0.65
N ASP A 62 7.77 12.77 -0.26
CA ASP A 62 8.13 14.15 -0.62
C ASP A 62 6.95 14.90 -1.25
N GLU A 63 6.24 14.29 -2.20
CA GLU A 63 5.05 14.85 -2.82
C GLU A 63 3.93 15.17 -1.80
N LEU A 64 3.73 14.31 -0.79
CA LEU A 64 2.76 14.57 0.28
C LEU A 64 3.19 15.74 1.18
N PHE A 65 4.49 15.96 1.39
CA PHE A 65 4.98 17.17 2.07
C PHE A 65 4.75 18.43 1.23
N GLU A 66 4.90 18.35 -0.09
CA GLU A 66 4.62 19.45 -1.02
C GLU A 66 3.12 19.80 -1.01
N ASP A 67 2.24 18.79 -1.15
CA ASP A 67 0.80 18.96 -1.07
C ASP A 67 0.37 19.60 0.26
N LEU A 68 0.92 19.11 1.38
CA LEU A 68 0.66 19.67 2.71
C LEU A 68 1.12 21.13 2.81
N THR A 69 2.25 21.47 2.20
CA THR A 69 2.78 22.83 2.18
C THR A 69 1.84 23.76 1.41
N ALA A 70 1.41 23.36 0.21
CA ALA A 70 0.48 24.13 -0.61
C ALA A 70 -0.86 24.40 0.11
N ILE A 71 -1.38 23.39 0.82
CA ILE A 71 -2.59 23.54 1.66
C ILE A 71 -2.36 24.58 2.76
N ASN A 72 -1.23 24.51 3.46
CA ASN A 72 -0.94 25.41 4.59
C ASN A 72 -0.63 26.85 4.15
N THR A 73 -0.11 27.07 2.95
CA THR A 73 0.15 28.41 2.39
C THR A 73 -1.08 29.00 1.69
N GLY A 74 -2.12 28.20 1.44
CA GLY A 74 -3.31 28.62 0.71
C GLY A 74 -3.10 28.68 -0.80
N GLU A 75 -2.03 28.05 -1.31
CA GLU A 75 -1.68 27.94 -2.73
C GLU A 75 -2.16 26.61 -3.33
N PHE A 76 -2.96 25.85 -2.59
CA PHE A 76 -3.51 24.58 -3.03
C PHE A 76 -4.44 24.75 -4.23
N ASP A 77 -4.05 24.16 -5.36
CA ASP A 77 -4.91 23.89 -6.50
C ASP A 77 -5.13 22.37 -6.59
N PRO A 78 -6.37 21.88 -6.44
CA PRO A 78 -6.67 20.46 -6.57
C PRO A 78 -6.17 19.82 -7.88
N GLY A 79 -6.12 20.60 -8.98
CA GLY A 79 -5.64 20.15 -10.28
C GLY A 79 -4.11 20.14 -10.45
N GLU A 80 -3.38 20.74 -9.50
CA GLU A 80 -1.92 20.76 -9.47
C GLU A 80 -1.34 19.96 -8.29
N THR A 81 -2.17 19.17 -7.61
CA THR A 81 -1.72 18.29 -6.53
C THR A 81 -0.82 17.19 -7.05
N MET A 82 0.16 16.81 -6.23
CA MET A 82 1.19 15.85 -6.60
C MET A 82 0.74 14.43 -6.25
N ALA A 83 0.71 14.09 -4.97
CA ALA A 83 0.29 12.77 -4.51
C ALA A 83 -1.24 12.66 -4.44
N LEU A 84 -1.93 13.72 -4.00
CA LEU A 84 -3.38 13.68 -3.79
C LEU A 84 -4.18 13.51 -5.09
N HIS A 85 -3.61 13.85 -6.25
CA HIS A 85 -4.24 13.62 -7.55
C HIS A 85 -4.48 12.13 -7.83
N GLY A 86 -3.67 11.23 -7.26
CA GLY A 86 -3.86 9.78 -7.40
C GLY A 86 -4.94 9.20 -6.49
N LEU A 87 -5.51 9.99 -5.58
CA LEU A 87 -6.59 9.54 -4.71
C LEU A 87 -7.95 9.64 -5.41
N PRO A 88 -8.98 8.94 -4.91
CA PRO A 88 -10.31 8.99 -5.50
C PRO A 88 -10.86 10.43 -5.67
N GLU A 89 -11.07 10.86 -6.91
CA GLU A 89 -11.44 12.26 -7.25
C GLU A 89 -12.74 12.71 -6.58
N GLN A 90 -13.69 11.80 -6.41
CA GLN A 90 -15.00 12.08 -5.80
C GLN A 90 -14.94 12.55 -4.34
N PHE A 91 -13.80 12.40 -3.65
CA PHE A 91 -13.58 12.92 -2.29
C PHE A 91 -12.60 14.09 -2.24
N GLN A 92 -12.20 14.67 -3.38
CA GLN A 92 -11.17 15.71 -3.46
C GLN A 92 -11.45 16.93 -2.56
N ASP A 93 -12.71 17.36 -2.48
CA ASP A 93 -13.16 18.45 -1.59
C ASP A 93 -12.94 18.17 -0.09
N ARG A 94 -12.61 16.92 0.27
CA ARG A 94 -12.42 16.46 1.65
C ARG A 94 -10.94 16.33 2.02
N TYR A 95 -10.01 16.44 1.08
CA TYR A 95 -8.57 16.33 1.33
C TYR A 95 -8.00 17.62 1.97
N ASP A 96 -8.44 17.89 3.19
CA ASP A 96 -7.96 19.03 3.97
C ASP A 96 -6.59 18.76 4.62
N GLY A 97 -6.01 19.79 5.25
CA GLY A 97 -4.70 19.66 5.89
C GLY A 97 -4.67 18.57 6.99
N ARG A 98 -5.79 18.29 7.67
CA ARG A 98 -5.83 17.21 8.66
C ARG A 98 -5.77 15.85 7.98
N PHE A 99 -6.54 15.66 6.90
CA PHE A 99 -6.48 14.48 6.07
C PHE A 99 -5.04 14.20 5.62
N VAL A 100 -4.37 15.20 5.04
CA VAL A 100 -3.00 15.03 4.53
C VAL A 100 -2.01 14.68 5.64
N HIS A 101 -2.10 15.28 6.82
CA HIS A 101 -1.26 14.88 7.95
C HIS A 101 -1.47 13.40 8.33
N GLN A 102 -2.72 12.92 8.39
CA GLN A 102 -3.01 11.54 8.75
C GLN A 102 -2.57 10.57 7.63
N PHE A 103 -2.82 10.94 6.39
CA PHE A 103 -2.46 10.17 5.20
C PHE A 103 -0.94 10.06 5.02
N LEU A 104 -0.20 11.14 5.30
CA LEU A 104 1.27 11.12 5.34
C LEU A 104 1.78 10.13 6.39
N VAL A 105 1.20 10.10 7.59
CA VAL A 105 1.60 9.13 8.61
C VAL A 105 1.26 7.70 8.19
N ALA A 106 0.08 7.47 7.60
CA ALA A 106 -0.29 6.16 7.04
C ALA A 106 0.70 5.71 5.95
N THR A 107 1.10 6.63 5.07
CA THR A 107 2.08 6.40 4.02
C THR A 107 3.45 6.03 4.60
N VAL A 108 3.91 6.74 5.62
CA VAL A 108 5.17 6.42 6.33
C VAL A 108 5.11 5.04 6.98
N VAL A 109 3.96 4.64 7.55
CA VAL A 109 3.78 3.28 8.08
C VAL A 109 3.92 2.25 6.96
N VAL A 110 3.26 2.46 5.82
CA VAL A 110 3.34 1.58 4.64
C VAL A 110 4.77 1.47 4.12
N THR A 111 5.46 2.57 3.86
CA THR A 111 6.83 2.55 3.33
C THR A 111 7.81 1.94 4.33
N THR A 112 7.59 2.12 5.62
CA THR A 112 8.36 1.42 6.66
C THR A 112 8.15 -0.09 6.60
N ARG A 113 6.92 -0.57 6.39
CA ARG A 113 6.62 -2.00 6.25
C ARG A 113 7.23 -2.61 5.00
N VAL A 114 7.16 -1.91 3.87
CA VAL A 114 7.86 -2.29 2.64
C VAL A 114 9.35 -2.48 2.92
N ALA A 115 9.96 -1.56 3.68
CA ALA A 115 11.40 -1.60 3.97
C ALA A 115 11.81 -2.63 5.04
N THR A 116 10.90 -3.06 5.93
CA THR A 116 11.28 -3.82 7.14
C THR A 116 10.55 -5.14 7.28
N SER A 117 9.22 -5.10 7.45
CA SER A 117 8.36 -6.26 7.58
C SER A 117 7.00 -5.92 7.05
N TRP A 118 6.61 -6.60 5.97
CA TRP A 118 5.31 -6.40 5.41
C TRP A 118 4.21 -6.90 6.35
N GLU A 119 3.17 -6.08 6.47
CA GLU A 119 1.87 -6.47 6.97
C GLU A 119 0.84 -5.83 6.03
N TYR A 120 -0.27 -6.52 5.80
CA TYR A 120 -1.38 -5.97 5.03
C TYR A 120 -1.85 -4.62 5.60
N PRO A 121 -2.37 -3.72 4.74
CA PRO A 121 -2.98 -2.47 5.19
C PRO A 121 -3.96 -2.68 6.35
N ALA A 122 -3.81 -1.86 7.40
CA ALA A 122 -4.67 -1.91 8.56
C ALA A 122 -5.91 -1.00 8.43
N THR A 123 -5.90 -0.09 7.45
CA THR A 123 -6.95 0.90 7.15
C THR A 123 -7.06 1.11 5.64
N ILE A 124 -8.18 1.70 5.18
CA ILE A 124 -8.33 2.08 3.76
C ILE A 124 -7.28 3.13 3.36
N ALA A 125 -6.94 4.06 4.26
CA ALA A 125 -5.89 5.05 4.00
C ALA A 125 -4.53 4.38 3.74
N GLU A 126 -4.19 3.31 4.46
CA GLU A 126 -2.99 2.54 4.17
C GLU A 126 -3.10 1.80 2.82
N ALA A 127 -4.26 1.24 2.49
CA ALA A 127 -4.45 0.57 1.20
C ALA A 127 -4.29 1.54 0.02
N LEU A 128 -4.88 2.73 0.12
CA LEU A 128 -4.70 3.81 -0.85
C LEU A 128 -3.23 4.25 -0.97
N ALA A 129 -2.49 4.32 0.14
CA ALA A 129 -1.07 4.62 0.10
C ALA A 129 -0.24 3.55 -0.63
N VAL A 130 -0.61 2.27 -0.50
CA VAL A 130 0.00 1.16 -1.28
C VAL A 130 -0.31 1.31 -2.76
N LYS A 131 -1.55 1.65 -3.12
CA LYS A 131 -1.93 1.89 -4.51
C LYS A 131 -1.13 3.03 -5.13
N LEU A 132 -1.04 4.17 -4.44
CA LEU A 132 -0.22 5.30 -4.90
C LEU A 132 1.25 4.89 -5.06
N LEU A 133 1.78 4.06 -4.16
CA LEU A 133 3.14 3.55 -4.27
C LEU A 133 3.35 2.71 -5.53
N LEU A 134 2.39 1.84 -5.87
CA LEU A 134 2.40 1.04 -7.10
C LEU A 134 2.33 1.92 -8.35
N ASP A 135 1.47 2.94 -8.35
CA ASP A 135 1.37 3.88 -9.47
C ASP A 135 2.70 4.62 -9.70
N LYS A 136 3.42 4.97 -8.63
CA LYS A 136 4.77 5.54 -8.75
C LYS A 136 5.78 4.53 -9.27
N VAL A 137 5.70 3.26 -8.87
CA VAL A 137 6.55 2.20 -9.43
C VAL A 137 6.33 2.06 -10.93
N GLU A 138 5.08 2.06 -11.40
CA GLU A 138 4.73 2.00 -12.82
C GLU A 138 5.31 3.18 -13.60
N VAL A 139 5.14 4.41 -13.08
CA VAL A 139 5.74 5.62 -13.68
C VAL A 139 7.27 5.52 -13.75
N LEU A 140 7.93 4.99 -12.73
CA LEU A 140 9.39 4.81 -12.72
C LEU A 140 9.85 3.75 -13.73
N ILE A 141 9.10 2.65 -13.89
CA ILE A 141 9.37 1.63 -14.91
C ILE A 141 9.37 2.26 -16.30
N ASP A 142 8.32 3.03 -16.61
CA ASP A 142 8.20 3.73 -17.89
C ASP A 142 9.30 4.78 -18.06
N THR A 143 9.57 5.58 -17.03
CA THR A 143 10.55 6.67 -17.06
C THR A 143 11.96 6.17 -17.32
N TYR A 144 12.32 5.01 -16.76
CA TYR A 144 13.64 4.41 -16.91
C TYR A 144 13.70 3.32 -17.98
N GLU A 145 12.62 3.13 -18.74
CA GLU A 145 12.49 2.12 -19.81
C GLU A 145 12.90 0.71 -19.33
N LEU A 146 12.44 0.33 -18.13
CA LEU A 146 12.83 -0.91 -17.49
C LEU A 146 12.07 -2.11 -18.05
N GLU A 147 12.79 -3.21 -18.31
CA GLU A 147 12.18 -4.47 -18.72
C GLU A 147 11.67 -5.25 -17.48
N VAL A 148 10.37 -5.10 -17.20
CA VAL A 148 9.61 -5.90 -16.24
C VAL A 148 8.59 -6.79 -16.96
N ASP A 149 8.11 -7.84 -16.29
CA ASP A 149 7.09 -8.73 -16.86
C ASP A 149 5.75 -7.97 -17.02
N GLU A 150 4.99 -8.18 -18.10
CA GLU A 150 3.71 -7.47 -18.32
C GLU A 150 2.69 -7.72 -17.19
N GLY A 151 2.75 -8.85 -16.49
CA GLY A 151 1.87 -9.19 -15.36
C GLY A 151 2.39 -8.75 -13.99
N TRP A 152 3.50 -7.99 -13.92
CA TRP A 152 4.15 -7.66 -12.64
C TRP A 152 3.20 -6.98 -11.64
N ARG A 153 2.29 -6.13 -12.14
CA ARG A 153 1.42 -5.33 -11.28
C ARG A 153 0.40 -6.22 -10.57
N ASP A 154 -0.34 -7.04 -11.32
CA ASP A 154 -1.31 -8.00 -10.79
C ASP A 154 -0.66 -8.96 -9.78
N ASP A 155 0.53 -9.47 -10.11
CA ASP A 155 1.30 -10.37 -9.24
C ASP A 155 1.66 -9.69 -7.91
N VAL A 156 2.06 -8.42 -7.96
CA VAL A 156 2.45 -7.66 -6.76
C VAL A 156 1.23 -7.22 -5.96
N GLU A 157 0.14 -6.80 -6.61
CA GLU A 157 -1.11 -6.42 -5.94
C GLU A 157 -1.69 -7.62 -5.16
N GLY A 158 -1.65 -8.82 -5.73
CA GLY A 158 -2.05 -10.06 -5.04
C GLY A 158 -1.21 -10.42 -3.80
N ILE A 159 -0.04 -9.80 -3.61
CA ILE A 159 0.78 -9.92 -2.41
C ILE A 159 0.47 -8.81 -1.39
N LEU A 160 0.34 -7.58 -1.89
CA LEU A 160 0.26 -6.41 -1.04
C LEU A 160 -1.15 -6.19 -0.47
N PHE A 161 -2.18 -6.68 -1.15
CA PHE A 161 -3.57 -6.54 -0.70
C PHE A 161 -4.15 -7.87 -0.20
N GLU A 162 -4.99 -7.77 0.83
CA GLU A 162 -5.78 -8.91 1.33
C GLU A 162 -7.07 -9.06 0.50
N ASP A 163 -7.60 -7.93 0.03
CA ASP A 163 -8.77 -7.78 -0.84
C ASP A 163 -8.64 -6.49 -1.70
N ASP A 164 -9.52 -6.37 -2.69
CA ASP A 164 -9.54 -5.24 -3.63
C ASP A 164 -10.63 -4.22 -3.29
N ASP A 165 -11.12 -4.18 -2.04
CA ASP A 165 -12.27 -3.33 -1.66
C ASP A 165 -11.98 -1.83 -1.88
N HIS A 166 -10.72 -1.43 -1.75
CA HIS A 166 -10.28 -0.06 -1.97
C HIS A 166 -10.43 0.41 -3.44
N GLU A 167 -10.43 -0.51 -4.41
CA GLU A 167 -10.62 -0.18 -5.83
C GLU A 167 -12.03 0.34 -6.11
N LEU A 168 -13.03 -0.09 -5.32
CA LEU A 168 -14.41 0.38 -5.42
C LEU A 168 -14.52 1.90 -5.19
N LEU A 169 -13.54 2.52 -4.53
CA LEU A 169 -13.50 3.97 -4.31
C LEU A 169 -13.21 4.75 -5.60
N TYR A 170 -12.66 4.11 -6.63
CA TYR A 170 -12.34 4.73 -7.91
C TYR A 170 -13.43 4.54 -8.97
N TRP A 171 -14.40 3.67 -8.70
CA TRP A 171 -15.50 3.38 -9.62
C TRP A 171 -16.56 4.47 -9.61
N ASP A 172 -17.33 4.56 -10.69
CA ASP A 172 -18.48 5.46 -10.74
C ASP A 172 -19.52 5.05 -9.68
N PRO A 173 -20.14 6.00 -8.94
CA PRO A 173 -21.12 5.67 -7.90
C PRO A 173 -22.29 4.80 -8.37
N VAL A 174 -22.67 4.88 -9.65
CA VAL A 174 -23.71 4.03 -10.24
C VAL A 174 -23.23 2.58 -10.35
N GLU A 175 -21.99 2.36 -10.78
CA GLU A 175 -21.38 1.03 -10.87
C GLU A 175 -21.20 0.41 -9.48
N VAL A 176 -20.78 1.21 -8.49
CA VAL A 176 -20.69 0.80 -7.09
C VAL A 176 -22.06 0.38 -6.56
N ALA A 177 -23.14 1.10 -6.84
CA ALA A 177 -24.48 0.74 -6.34
C ALA A 177 -25.03 -0.57 -6.95
N GLU A 178 -24.57 -0.95 -8.14
CA GLU A 178 -24.89 -2.23 -8.76
C GLU A 178 -24.05 -3.38 -8.17
N HIS A 179 -22.76 -3.14 -7.90
CA HIS A 179 -21.83 -4.13 -7.32
C HIS A 179 -21.97 -4.31 -5.80
N ALA A 180 -22.25 -3.25 -5.04
CA ALA A 180 -22.39 -3.28 -3.57
C ALA A 180 -23.55 -4.18 -3.11
N ARG A 181 -24.51 -4.49 -3.99
CA ARG A 181 -25.57 -5.48 -3.71
C ARG A 181 -25.06 -6.92 -3.67
N LEU A 182 -23.82 -7.18 -4.09
CA LEU A 182 -23.21 -8.51 -4.19
C LEU A 182 -22.20 -8.82 -3.08
N LEU A 183 -21.79 -7.81 -2.29
CA LEU A 183 -20.68 -7.94 -1.33
C LEU A 183 -21.19 -8.04 0.11
N GLU A 184 -21.59 -9.23 0.54
CA GLU A 184 -21.70 -9.55 1.98
C GLU A 184 -20.29 -9.68 2.56
N GLY A 185 -19.89 -8.75 3.44
CA GLY A 185 -18.61 -8.80 4.18
C GLY A 185 -17.56 -7.77 3.79
N SER A 186 -17.88 -6.80 2.91
CA SER A 186 -16.93 -5.75 2.52
C SER A 186 -16.60 -4.78 3.65
N VAL A 187 -15.43 -4.15 3.55
CA VAL A 187 -15.00 -3.06 4.43
C VAL A 187 -15.92 -1.84 4.25
N ASN A 188 -16.09 -1.05 5.32
CA ASN A 188 -16.77 0.23 5.23
C ASN A 188 -15.94 1.24 4.41
N LEU A 189 -16.44 1.59 3.22
CA LEU A 189 -15.83 2.51 2.27
C LEU A 189 -16.18 3.99 2.52
N ASP A 190 -17.02 4.30 3.50
CA ASP A 190 -17.33 5.68 3.88
C ASP A 190 -16.04 6.47 4.16
N TYR A 191 -15.95 7.69 3.63
CA TYR A 191 -14.79 8.57 3.86
C TYR A 191 -14.40 8.71 5.35
N GLY A 192 -15.41 8.78 6.24
CA GLY A 192 -15.18 8.88 7.69
C GLY A 192 -14.55 7.64 8.33
N SER A 193 -14.50 6.52 7.60
CA SER A 193 -13.94 5.25 8.05
C SER A 193 -12.53 5.00 7.51
N TRP A 194 -11.97 5.88 6.67
CA TRP A 194 -10.72 5.59 5.97
C TRP A 194 -9.51 5.39 6.90
N PHE A 195 -9.53 6.00 8.08
CA PHE A 195 -8.50 5.87 9.11
C PHE A 195 -8.95 4.98 10.28
N VAL A 196 -10.08 4.28 10.16
CA VAL A 196 -10.57 3.34 11.17
C VAL A 196 -9.91 1.99 10.93
N PRO A 197 -9.21 1.42 11.94
CA PRO A 197 -8.55 0.12 11.80
C PRO A 197 -9.55 -1.00 11.55
N PHE A 198 -9.23 -1.89 10.61
CA PHE A 198 -10.01 -3.09 10.32
C PHE A 198 -10.00 -4.09 11.49
N ARG A 199 -8.98 -4.02 12.35
CA ARG A 199 -8.71 -4.98 13.43
C ARG A 199 -8.37 -4.26 14.74
N THR A 200 -8.75 -4.89 15.85
CA THR A 200 -8.40 -4.46 17.22
C THR A 200 -7.50 -5.52 17.88
N PRO A 201 -6.36 -5.15 18.50
CA PRO A 201 -5.81 -3.80 18.59
C PRO A 201 -5.30 -3.26 17.24
N PRO A 202 -5.28 -1.94 17.03
CA PRO A 202 -4.76 -1.34 15.80
C PRO A 202 -3.30 -1.74 15.58
N ARG A 203 -2.98 -2.19 14.37
CA ARG A 203 -1.61 -2.39 13.89
C ARG A 203 -1.24 -1.21 13.00
N THR A 204 -1.14 -0.03 13.56
CA THR A 204 -0.75 1.18 12.81
C THR A 204 -0.30 2.28 13.78
N ALA A 205 0.19 3.40 13.27
CA ALA A 205 0.58 4.55 14.06
C ALA A 205 -0.65 5.25 14.67
N PRO A 206 -0.62 5.63 15.96
CA PRO A 206 -1.77 6.25 16.63
C PRO A 206 -2.31 7.53 15.97
N PHE A 207 -1.46 8.28 15.27
CA PHE A 207 -1.86 9.52 14.59
C PHE A 207 -2.62 9.27 13.27
N ALA A 208 -2.45 8.08 12.68
CA ALA A 208 -3.16 7.63 11.49
C ALA A 208 -4.46 6.87 11.84
N VAL A 209 -4.95 6.97 13.08
CA VAL A 209 -6.16 6.30 13.55
C VAL A 209 -7.25 7.32 13.87
N THR A 210 -8.47 7.03 13.44
CA THR A 210 -9.68 7.68 13.92
C THR A 210 -10.60 6.69 14.60
N ASP A 211 -11.42 7.19 15.52
CA ASP A 211 -12.49 6.39 16.10
C ASP A 211 -13.58 6.09 15.06
N PRO A 212 -14.27 4.95 15.16
CA PRO A 212 -15.41 4.65 14.30
C PRO A 212 -16.47 5.76 14.39
N PRO A 213 -17.07 6.18 13.27
CA PRO A 213 -18.12 7.19 13.31
C PRO A 213 -19.33 6.68 14.13
N GLY A 214 -19.71 7.41 15.18
CA GLY A 214 -20.98 7.23 15.90
C GLY A 214 -20.99 6.28 17.12
N GLN A 215 -19.96 6.30 17.97
CA GLN A 215 -20.09 5.81 19.36
C GLN A 215 -20.81 6.81 20.26
#